data_AF-A0A257UVT8-F1
#
_entry.id   AF-A0A257UVT8-F1
#
_cell.length_a   1.000
_cell.length_b   1.000
_cell.length_c   1.000
_cell.angle_alpha   90.00
_cell.angle_beta   90.00
_cell.angle_gamma   90.00
#
_symmetry.space_group_name_H-M   'P 1'
#
loop_
_entity.id
_entity.type
_entity.pdbx_description
1 polymer ?
#
loop_
_entity_poly.entity_id
_entity_poly.type
_entity_poly.pdbx_seq_one_letter_code
_entity_poly.pdbx_strand_id
1 'polypeptide(L)'
;VEEPALDVAVAAAVISSAADRPLPDDLAFFGEVGLLGEIRAVGRPAERLREARALGFTRCAVPASVQPAGDSEISLLPLGDVRELGRLLQALES
;
A
#
# COMPACT_ATOMS: atom_id res chain seq x y z
N VAL A 1 -19.35 -4.60 5.47
CA VAL A 1 -18.09 -4.58 4.71
C VAL A 1 -16.99 -4.41 5.74
N GLU A 2 -16.39 -5.51 6.18
CA GLU A 2 -15.19 -5.48 7.03
C GLU A 2 -14.06 -6.02 6.17
N GLU A 3 -13.36 -5.12 5.50
CA GLU A 3 -12.22 -5.46 4.65
C GLU A 3 -10.97 -4.78 5.25
N PRO A 4 -10.26 -5.45 6.17
CA PRO A 4 -9.13 -4.86 6.90
C PRO A 4 -7.95 -4.47 5.99
N ALA A 5 -7.93 -4.95 4.75
CA ALA A 5 -6.91 -4.55 3.77
C ALA A 5 -7.04 -3.11 3.28
N LEU A 6 -8.15 -2.43 3.58
CA LEU A 6 -8.45 -1.09 3.08
C LEU A 6 -7.83 0.02 3.95
N ASP A 7 -7.41 -0.26 5.18
CA ASP A 7 -6.96 0.77 6.13
C ASP A 7 -5.79 1.59 5.60
N VAL A 8 -4.77 0.94 5.02
CA VAL A 8 -3.62 1.62 4.44
C VAL A 8 -4.03 2.51 3.26
N ALA A 9 -4.97 2.06 2.42
CA ALA A 9 -5.48 2.86 1.30
C ALA A 9 -6.25 4.10 1.78
N VAL A 10 -7.07 3.96 2.84
CA VAL A 10 -7.78 5.07 3.46
C VAL A 10 -6.81 6.05 4.11
N ALA A 11 -5.82 5.56 4.86
CA ALA A 11 -4.76 6.39 5.42
C ALA A 11 -4.01 7.15 4.33
N ALA A 12 -3.67 6.49 3.21
CA ALA A 12 -3.01 7.12 2.08
C ALA A 12 -3.87 8.24 1.48
N ALA A 13 -5.16 8.00 1.27
CA ALA A 13 -6.10 9.01 0.75
C ALA A 13 -6.24 10.21 1.69
N VAL A 14 -6.33 9.99 3.00
CA VAL A 14 -6.43 11.06 4.00
C VAL A 14 -5.14 11.89 4.05
N ILE A 15 -3.97 11.23 4.08
CA ILE A 15 -2.66 11.91 4.09
C ILE A 15 -2.45 12.70 2.80
N SER A 16 -2.76 12.09 1.64
CA SER A 16 -2.72 12.71 0.32
C SER A 16 -3.58 13.97 0.27
N SER A 17 -4.84 13.89 0.71
CA SER A 17 -5.75 15.03 0.74
C SER A 17 -5.29 16.12 1.71
N ALA A 18 -4.83 15.76 2.91
CA ALA A 18 -4.32 16.72 3.89
C ALA A 18 -3.04 17.42 3.42
N ALA A 19 -2.24 16.74 2.59
CA ALA A 19 -1.02 17.29 2.00
C ALA A 19 -1.25 18.01 0.67
N ASP A 20 -2.49 18.04 0.16
CA ASP A 20 -2.88 18.57 -1.16
C ASP A 20 -2.05 17.99 -2.31
N ARG A 21 -1.87 16.65 -2.28
CA ARG A 21 -0.97 15.93 -3.20
C ARG A 21 -1.66 14.70 -3.77
N PRO A 22 -1.87 14.61 -5.09
CA PRO A 22 -2.52 13.46 -5.69
C PRO A 22 -1.67 12.20 -5.57
N LEU A 23 -2.33 11.06 -5.33
CA LEU A 23 -1.68 9.75 -5.41
C LEU A 23 -1.45 9.38 -6.88
N PRO A 24 -0.35 8.69 -7.22
CA PRO A 24 -0.14 8.17 -8.57
C PRO A 24 -1.19 7.12 -8.97
N ASP A 25 -1.68 7.18 -10.21
CA ASP A 25 -2.69 6.26 -10.75
C ASP A 25 -2.19 4.81 -10.90
N ASP A 26 -0.88 4.59 -10.86
CA ASP A 26 -0.21 3.29 -11.03
C ASP A 26 0.13 2.59 -9.70
N LEU A 27 -0.27 3.19 -8.56
CA LEU A 27 0.05 2.71 -7.21
C LEU A 27 -1.18 2.15 -6.48
N ALA A 28 -1.14 0.86 -6.19
CA ALA A 28 -2.11 0.19 -5.31
C ALA A 28 -1.66 0.15 -3.85
N PHE A 29 -2.60 -0.01 -2.91
CA PHE A 29 -2.33 -0.13 -1.48
C PHE A 29 -3.14 -1.29 -0.89
N PHE A 30 -2.52 -2.07 0.00
CA PHE A 30 -3.29 -2.92 0.90
C PHE A 30 -2.57 -3.09 2.23
N GLY A 31 -3.33 -3.32 3.30
CA GLY A 31 -2.81 -3.57 4.63
C GLY A 31 -3.76 -3.07 5.71
N GLU A 32 -3.61 -3.63 6.91
CA GLU A 32 -4.33 -3.19 8.11
C GLU A 32 -3.45 -2.21 8.89
N VAL A 33 -4.05 -1.17 9.49
CA VAL A 33 -3.35 -0.23 10.36
C VAL A 33 -3.72 -0.52 11.81
N GLY A 34 -2.74 -0.98 12.60
CA GLY A 34 -2.93 -1.18 14.03
C GLY A 34 -2.98 0.12 14.80
N LEU A 35 -3.48 0.06 16.04
CA LEU A 35 -3.66 1.23 16.89
C LEU A 35 -2.35 1.97 17.23
N LEU A 36 -1.21 1.27 17.20
CA LEU A 36 0.10 1.88 17.44
C LEU A 36 0.73 2.41 16.13
N GLY A 37 -0.01 2.35 15.02
CA GLY A 37 0.42 2.80 13.71
C GLY A 37 1.24 1.76 12.94
N GLU A 38 1.33 0.52 13.42
CA GLU A 38 1.97 -0.56 12.67
C GLU A 38 1.13 -0.98 11.46
N ILE A 39 1.79 -1.38 10.37
CA ILE A 39 1.12 -1.89 9.17
C ILE A 39 1.27 -3.42 9.13
N ARG A 40 0.13 -4.12 9.04
CA ARG A 40 0.06 -5.57 9.22
C ARG A 40 -0.41 -6.28 7.96
N ALA A 41 0.10 -7.50 7.78
CA ALA A 41 -0.32 -8.40 6.70
C ALA A 41 -1.81 -8.74 6.79
N VAL A 42 -2.46 -8.79 5.64
CA VAL A 42 -3.83 -9.25 5.47
C VAL A 42 -3.89 -10.58 4.73
N GLY A 43 -5.06 -11.23 4.74
CA GLY A 43 -5.25 -12.50 4.07
C GLY A 43 -4.97 -12.45 2.56
N ARG A 44 -4.37 -13.53 2.04
CA ARG A 44 -4.14 -13.80 0.60
C ARG A 44 -3.35 -12.69 -0.13
N PRO A 45 -2.17 -12.24 0.38
CA PRO A 45 -1.42 -11.13 -0.21
C PRO A 45 -0.98 -11.38 -1.66
N ALA A 46 -0.62 -12.62 -2.00
CA ALA A 46 -0.24 -13.00 -3.36
C ALA A 46 -1.37 -12.83 -4.37
N GLU A 47 -2.62 -13.06 -3.97
CA GLU A 47 -3.77 -12.89 -4.85
C GLU A 47 -4.11 -11.41 -5.06
N ARG A 48 -4.04 -10.61 -3.99
CA ARG A 48 -4.20 -9.15 -4.08
C ARG A 48 -3.18 -8.51 -5.01
N LEU A 49 -1.93 -8.99 -4.97
CA LEU A 49 -0.89 -8.57 -5.91
C LEU A 49 -1.22 -8.94 -7.36
N ARG A 50 -1.77 -10.14 -7.60
CA ARG A 50 -2.22 -10.55 -8.94
C ARG A 50 -3.39 -9.71 -9.44
N GLU A 51 -4.34 -9.38 -8.56
CA GLU A 51 -5.48 -8.52 -8.88
C GLU A 51 -5.03 -7.08 -9.15
N ALA A 52 -4.16 -6.51 -8.32
CA ALA A 52 -3.58 -5.19 -8.55
C ALA A 52 -2.91 -5.11 -9.93
N ARG A 53 -2.11 -6.13 -10.28
CA ARG A 53 -1.52 -6.24 -11.61
C ARG A 53 -2.58 -6.35 -12.72
N ALA A 54 -3.59 -7.19 -12.54
CA ALA A 54 -4.66 -7.37 -13.53
C ALA A 54 -5.44 -6.08 -13.81
N LEU A 55 -5.51 -5.19 -12.81
CA LEU A 55 -6.11 -3.86 -12.91
C LEU A 55 -5.16 -2.80 -13.51
N GLY A 56 -3.90 -3.16 -13.79
CA GLY A 56 -2.92 -2.28 -14.44
C GLY A 56 -1.99 -1.53 -13.49
N PHE A 57 -2.03 -1.80 -12.19
CA PHE A 57 -1.09 -1.20 -11.24
C PHE A 57 0.31 -1.80 -11.43
N THR A 58 1.32 -0.93 -11.49
CA THR A 58 2.74 -1.29 -11.66
C THR A 58 3.48 -1.30 -10.32
N ARG A 59 2.90 -0.67 -9.30
CA ARG A 59 3.46 -0.56 -7.95
C ARG A 59 2.41 -0.91 -6.90
N CYS A 60 2.83 -1.52 -5.80
CA CYS A 60 1.94 -1.80 -4.68
C CYS A 60 2.63 -1.51 -3.35
N ALA A 61 2.03 -0.64 -2.54
CA ALA A 61 2.39 -0.44 -1.15
C ALA A 61 1.80 -1.56 -0.29
N VAL A 62 2.68 -2.31 0.37
CA VAL A 62 2.33 -3.56 1.06
C VAL A 62 2.90 -3.59 2.48
N PRO A 63 2.35 -4.39 3.40
CA PRO A 63 2.94 -4.58 4.71
C PRO A 63 4.35 -5.18 4.58
N ALA A 64 5.31 -4.70 5.38
CA ALA A 64 6.72 -5.12 5.29
C ALA A 64 6.95 -6.63 5.47
N SER A 65 6.00 -7.34 6.07
CA SER A 65 6.01 -8.81 6.18
C SER A 65 5.68 -9.53 4.87
N VAL A 66 5.13 -8.84 3.87
CA VAL A 66 4.84 -9.39 2.55
C VAL A 66 6.14 -9.42 1.74
N GLN A 67 6.53 -10.62 1.34
CA GLN A 67 7.72 -10.83 0.53
C GLN A 67 7.36 -10.76 -0.96
N PRO A 68 8.32 -10.37 -1.83
CA PRO A 68 8.18 -10.50 -3.27
C PRO A 68 7.87 -11.95 -3.63
N ALA A 69 6.77 -12.17 -4.36
CA ALA A 69 6.40 -13.50 -4.80
C ALA A 69 7.10 -13.80 -6.13
N GLY A 70 8.34 -14.33 -6.09
CA GLY A 70 9.05 -14.75 -7.31
C GLY A 70 9.06 -13.67 -8.41
N ASP A 71 8.81 -14.05 -9.66
CA ASP A 71 8.71 -13.22 -10.89
C ASP A 71 7.56 -12.17 -10.85
N SER A 72 7.44 -11.43 -9.74
CA SER A 72 6.46 -10.36 -9.55
C SER A 72 6.83 -9.19 -10.45
N GLU A 73 6.07 -9.00 -11.53
CA GLU A 73 6.15 -7.82 -12.41
C GLU A 73 5.70 -6.51 -11.73
N ILE A 74 5.08 -6.60 -10.56
CA ILE A 74 4.65 -5.44 -9.76
C ILE A 74 5.73 -5.06 -8.74
N SER A 75 6.12 -3.79 -8.72
CA SER A 75 7.11 -3.27 -7.77
C SER A 75 6.51 -3.13 -6.38
N LEU A 76 7.12 -3.77 -5.37
CA LEU A 76 6.63 -3.72 -4.00
C LEU A 76 7.28 -2.57 -3.22
N LEU A 77 6.44 -1.81 -2.51
CA LEU A 77 6.84 -0.73 -1.63
C LEU A 77 6.48 -1.14 -0.19
N PRO A 78 7.40 -1.80 0.53
CA PRO A 78 7.11 -2.31 1.88
C PRO A 78 6.92 -1.16 2.88
N LEU A 79 5.92 -1.32 3.75
CA LEU A 79 5.57 -0.39 4.81
C LEU A 79 5.48 -1.13 6.15
N GLY A 80 6.27 -0.72 7.13
CA GLY A 80 6.20 -1.20 8.50
C GLY A 80 5.27 -0.38 9.39
N ASP A 81 5.11 0.91 9.12
CA ASP A 81 4.25 1.81 9.89
C ASP A 81 3.73 3.00 9.08
N VAL A 82 2.76 3.73 9.65
CA VAL A 82 2.13 4.90 9.00
C VAL A 82 3.08 6.07 8.73
N ARG A 83 4.21 6.17 9.44
CA ARG A 83 5.22 7.20 9.19
C ARG A 83 6.02 6.89 7.93
N GLU A 84 6.23 5.61 7.63
CA GLU A 84 6.80 5.17 6.35
C GLU A 84 5.85 5.45 5.19
N LEU A 85 4.54 5.29 5.38
CA LEU A 85 3.54 5.70 4.39
C LEU A 85 3.65 7.19 4.07
N GLY A 86 3.71 8.05 5.10
CA GLY A 86 3.90 9.49 4.91
C GLY A 86 5.20 9.84 4.15
N ARG A 87 6.30 9.15 4.46
CA ARG A 87 7.58 9.32 3.74
C ARG A 87 7.50 8.83 2.30
N LEU A 88 6.83 7.72 2.04
CA LEU A 88 6.61 7.20 0.69
C LEU A 88 5.87 8.24 -0.15
N LEU A 89 4.76 8.79 0.37
CA LEU A 89 3.97 9.79 -0.36
C LEU A 89 4.76 11.07 -0.66
N GLN A 90 5.72 11.45 0.19
CA GLN A 90 6.65 12.56 -0.08
C GLN A 90 7.70 12.19 -1.15
N ALA A 91 8.17 10.95 -1.18
CA ALA A 91 9.17 10.52 -2.15
C ALA A 91 8.61 10.39 -3.58
N LEU A 92 7.29 10.23 -3.73
CA LEU A 92 6.61 10.19 -5.04
C LEU A 92 6.61 11.53 -5.78
N GLU A 93 7.18 12.59 -5.19
CA GLU A 93 7.32 13.94 -5.75
C GLU A 93 8.38 14.06 -6.87
N SER A 94 9.27 13.08 -7.02
CA SER A 94 10.47 13.16 -7.90
C SER A 94 10.32 12.52 -9.26
#